data_AF-A0AAD9JW48-F1
#
_entry.id   AF-A0AAD9JW48-F1
#
_cell.length_a   1.000
_cell.length_b   1.000
_cell.length_c   1.000
_cell.angle_alpha   90.00
_cell.angle_beta   90.00
_cell.angle_gamma   90.00
#
_symmetry.space_group_name_H-M   'P 1'
#
loop_
_entity.id
_entity.type
_entity.pdbx_description
1 polymer ?
#
loop_
_entity_poly.entity_id
_entity_poly.type
_entity_poly.pdbx_seq_one_letter_code
_entity_poly.pdbx_strand_id
1 'polypeptide(L)'
;MAADREKERQYKFVVLVLVVTVCFHAGVEAFPGWIKCGGGQIPAFLFRCCGGIPYDATHMDGRSCCGKHTYFMEKEVCCDEVIVKRIEGKNCCGKVLYEQATERCCKDQVVAKTAGNASDEC
;
A
#
# COMPACT_ATOMS: atom_id res chain seq x y z
N MET A 1 -46.08 20.52 13.90
CA MET A 1 -44.62 20.72 14.08
C MET A 1 -44.02 19.90 15.25
N ALA A 2 -44.78 19.51 16.28
CA ALA A 2 -44.26 18.68 17.39
C ALA A 2 -44.23 17.17 17.07
N ALA A 3 -45.27 16.64 16.42
CA ALA A 3 -45.40 15.23 16.06
C ALA A 3 -44.33 14.71 15.07
N ASP A 4 -43.80 15.61 14.22
CA ASP A 4 -42.78 15.28 13.21
C ASP A 4 -41.38 15.12 13.85
N ARG A 5 -41.07 15.97 14.84
CA ARG A 5 -39.85 15.87 15.65
C ARG A 5 -39.83 14.62 16.54
N GLU A 6 -41.00 14.19 17.00
CA GLU A 6 -41.15 12.97 17.79
C GLU A 6 -40.97 11.71 16.92
N LYS A 7 -41.46 11.74 15.68
CA LYS A 7 -41.26 10.68 14.68
C LYS A 7 -39.80 10.58 14.23
N GLU A 8 -39.12 11.70 14.03
CA GLU A 8 -37.67 11.77 13.77
C GLU A 8 -36.83 11.26 14.94
N ARG A 9 -37.22 11.57 16.18
CA ARG A 9 -36.54 11.10 17.40
C ARG A 9 -36.76 9.60 17.62
N GLN A 10 -37.99 9.12 17.40
CA GLN A 10 -38.34 7.70 17.39
C GLN A 10 -37.56 6.95 16.30
N TYR A 11 -37.50 7.47 15.08
CA TYR A 11 -36.76 6.86 13.98
C TYR A 11 -35.26 6.77 14.26
N LYS A 12 -34.63 7.86 14.74
CA LYS A 12 -33.21 7.85 15.13
C LYS A 12 -32.91 6.91 16.30
N PHE A 13 -33.82 6.81 17.27
CA PHE A 13 -33.70 5.87 18.38
C PHE A 13 -33.82 4.41 17.91
N VAL A 14 -34.78 4.10 17.04
CA VAL A 14 -34.95 2.76 16.45
C VAL A 14 -33.74 2.38 15.60
N VAL A 15 -33.21 3.30 14.77
CA VAL A 15 -31.99 3.05 13.97
C VAL A 15 -30.77 2.83 14.88
N LEU A 16 -30.60 3.63 15.95
CA LEU A 16 -29.52 3.45 16.92
C LEU A 16 -29.63 2.10 17.64
N VAL A 17 -30.82 1.72 18.10
CA VAL A 17 -31.07 0.46 18.79
C VAL A 17 -30.88 -0.73 17.85
N LEU A 18 -31.30 -0.65 16.59
CA LEU A 18 -31.06 -1.68 15.57
C LEU A 18 -29.57 -1.84 15.26
N VAL A 19 -28.83 -0.74 15.08
CA VAL A 19 -27.37 -0.79 14.88
C VAL A 19 -26.68 -1.43 16.09
N VAL A 20 -27.04 -1.03 17.31
CA VAL A 20 -26.44 -1.59 18.53
C VAL A 20 -26.81 -3.07 18.71
N THR A 21 -28.07 -3.46 18.49
CA THR A 21 -28.47 -4.88 18.65
C THR A 21 -27.89 -5.79 17.59
N VAL A 22 -27.73 -5.32 16.35
CA VAL A 22 -27.01 -6.04 15.30
C VAL A 22 -25.52 -6.17 15.66
N CYS A 23 -24.90 -5.11 16.20
CA CYS A 23 -23.53 -5.11 16.75
C CYS A 23 -23.31 -6.03 17.97
N PHE A 24 -24.36 -6.36 18.72
CA PHE A 24 -24.28 -7.23 19.91
C PHE A 24 -24.49 -8.72 19.59
N HIS A 25 -25.16 -9.06 18.48
CA HIS A 25 -25.44 -10.47 18.11
C HIS A 25 -24.55 -11.03 17.01
N ALA A 26 -24.11 -10.18 16.09
CA ALA A 26 -22.95 -10.47 15.26
C ALA A 26 -21.86 -9.53 15.76
N GLY A 27 -20.62 -9.99 15.95
CA GLY A 27 -19.51 -9.04 16.01
C GLY A 27 -19.41 -8.38 14.64
N VAL A 28 -20.20 -7.33 14.39
CA VAL A 28 -20.36 -6.67 13.08
C VAL A 28 -19.05 -5.99 12.73
N GLU A 29 -18.17 -6.82 12.18
CA GLU A 29 -17.80 -6.77 10.78
C GLU A 29 -17.31 -5.40 10.36
N ALA A 30 -15.98 -5.31 10.37
CA ALA A 30 -15.19 -4.72 9.29
C ALA A 30 -16.04 -3.84 8.37
N PHE A 31 -16.19 -2.57 8.74
CA PHE A 31 -16.57 -1.52 7.81
C PHE A 31 -15.81 -1.78 6.50
N PRO A 32 -16.50 -2.09 5.38
CA PRO A 32 -15.85 -2.50 4.15
C PRO A 32 -15.03 -1.31 3.64
N GLY A 33 -13.73 -1.33 3.94
CA GLY A 33 -12.85 -0.19 3.72
C GLY A 33 -11.96 0.21 4.90
N TRP A 34 -11.86 -0.56 5.99
CA TRP A 34 -10.79 -0.36 6.98
C TRP A 34 -9.68 -1.40 6.81
N ILE A 35 -8.44 -0.93 6.77
CA ILE A 35 -7.24 -1.79 6.73
C ILE A 35 -6.51 -1.73 8.08
N LYS A 36 -5.84 -2.81 8.46
CA LYS A 36 -4.95 -2.79 9.63
C LYS A 36 -3.67 -2.03 9.29
N CYS A 37 -3.24 -1.17 10.21
CA CYS A 37 -1.99 -0.46 10.11
C CYS A 37 -1.36 -0.31 11.50
N GLY A 38 -0.15 -0.85 11.66
CA GLY A 38 0.53 -0.88 12.96
C GLY A 38 -0.36 -1.55 14.02
N GLY A 39 -0.67 -0.82 15.08
CA GLY A 39 -1.52 -1.29 16.19
C GLY A 39 -3.02 -1.00 16.03
N GLY A 40 -3.46 -0.39 14.93
CA GLY A 40 -4.84 0.09 14.76
C GLY A 40 -5.48 -0.27 13.43
N GLN A 41 -6.72 0.20 13.26
CA GLN A 41 -7.44 0.17 11.99
C GLN A 41 -7.52 1.59 11.43
N ILE A 42 -7.31 1.72 10.12
CA ILE A 42 -7.41 3.01 9.39
C ILE A 42 -8.35 2.86 8.19
N PRO A 43 -9.05 3.94 7.79
CA PRO A 43 -9.87 3.89 6.60
C PRO A 43 -9.02 3.86 5.33
N ALA A 44 -9.13 2.78 4.57
CA ALA A 44 -8.42 2.52 3.31
C ALA A 44 -8.76 3.51 2.20
N PHE A 45 -9.92 4.18 2.29
CA PHE A 45 -10.34 5.19 1.31
C PHE A 45 -9.62 6.53 1.48
N LEU A 46 -9.04 6.80 2.65
CA LEU A 46 -8.28 8.04 2.91
C LEU A 46 -6.79 7.78 3.12
N PHE A 47 -6.46 6.63 3.70
CA PHE A 47 -5.11 6.34 4.16
C PHE A 47 -4.54 5.07 3.53
N ARG A 48 -3.25 5.12 3.25
CA ARG A 48 -2.40 3.99 2.94
C ARG A 48 -1.49 3.70 4.14
N CYS A 49 -1.27 2.42 4.44
CA CYS A 49 -0.28 2.02 5.44
C CYS A 49 1.07 1.75 4.79
N CYS A 50 2.16 2.25 5.38
CA CYS A 50 3.52 1.86 5.04
C CYS A 50 4.35 1.70 6.31
N GLY A 51 4.99 0.55 6.50
CA GLY A 51 5.79 0.28 7.71
C GLY A 51 5.04 0.39 9.05
N GLY A 52 3.71 0.29 9.04
CA GLY A 52 2.86 0.49 10.23
C GLY A 52 2.47 1.94 10.49
N ILE A 53 2.87 2.88 9.62
CA ILE A 53 2.52 4.29 9.70
C ILE A 53 1.42 4.59 8.66
N PRO A 54 0.30 5.24 9.05
CA PRO A 54 -0.72 5.69 8.11
C PRO A 54 -0.31 6.97 7.39
N TYR A 55 -0.54 7.04 6.08
CA TYR A 55 -0.31 8.20 5.23
C TYR A 55 -1.55 8.51 4.43
N ASP A 56 -1.92 9.78 4.34
CA ASP A 56 -3.04 10.23 3.50
C ASP A 56 -2.63 10.40 2.02
N ALA A 57 -3.60 10.74 1.17
CA ALA A 57 -3.38 10.99 -0.25
C ALA A 57 -2.41 12.15 -0.55
N THR A 58 -2.34 13.17 0.31
CA THR A 58 -1.43 14.31 0.12
C THR A 58 0.02 13.92 0.44
N HIS A 59 0.22 13.07 1.45
CA HIS A 59 1.54 12.57 1.83
C HIS A 59 2.07 11.52 0.88
N MET A 60 1.19 10.78 0.21
CA MET A 60 1.52 9.77 -0.79
C MET A 60 1.66 10.34 -2.20
N ASP A 61 1.41 11.64 -2.40
CA ASP A 61 1.63 12.27 -3.70
C ASP A 61 3.11 12.16 -4.12
N GLY A 62 3.35 11.54 -5.27
CA GLY A 62 4.69 11.21 -5.77
C GLY A 62 5.49 10.22 -4.92
N ARG A 63 4.90 9.61 -3.88
CA ARG A 63 5.56 8.62 -3.01
C ARG A 63 4.95 7.23 -3.15
N SER A 64 5.76 6.22 -2.88
CA SER A 64 5.30 4.84 -2.77
C SER A 64 5.92 4.16 -1.56
N CYS A 65 5.41 3.01 -1.17
CA CYS A 65 5.92 2.21 -0.07
C CYS A 65 6.86 1.12 -0.59
N CYS A 66 8.03 0.99 0.06
CA CYS A 66 9.01 -0.05 -0.17
C CYS A 66 9.36 -0.68 1.18
N GLY A 67 8.94 -1.94 1.40
CA GLY A 67 9.06 -2.60 2.70
C GLY A 67 8.37 -1.80 3.81
N LYS A 68 9.18 -1.16 4.66
CA LYS A 68 8.71 -0.34 5.81
C LYS A 68 8.87 1.17 5.60
N HIS A 69 9.39 1.61 4.46
CA HIS A 69 9.75 3.00 4.22
C HIS A 69 9.03 3.54 2.98
N THR A 70 8.68 4.82 3.02
CA THR A 70 8.19 5.54 1.85
C THR A 70 9.36 6.13 1.07
N TYR A 71 9.27 6.14 -0.26
CA TYR A 71 10.28 6.71 -1.16
C TYR A 71 9.62 7.57 -2.23
N PHE A 72 10.38 8.49 -2.84
CA PHE A 72 9.85 9.33 -3.93
C PHE A 72 10.03 8.62 -5.28
N MET A 73 8.92 8.32 -5.96
CA MET A 73 8.97 7.56 -7.22
C MET A 73 9.75 8.29 -8.33
N GLU A 74 9.82 9.62 -8.26
CA GLU A 74 10.58 10.44 -9.19
C GLU A 74 12.10 10.23 -9.07
N LYS A 75 12.61 10.08 -7.84
CA LYS A 75 14.05 10.05 -7.54
C LYS A 75 14.58 8.67 -7.21
N GLU A 76 13.70 7.75 -6.86
CA GLU A 76 14.03 6.47 -6.26
C GLU A 76 13.14 5.35 -6.83
N VAL A 77 13.60 4.11 -6.66
CA VAL A 77 12.90 2.89 -7.04
C VAL A 77 13.09 1.83 -5.96
N CYS A 78 12.09 0.98 -5.78
CA CYS A 78 12.12 -0.13 -4.82
C CYS A 78 12.57 -1.42 -5.52
N CYS A 79 13.71 -1.96 -5.12
CA CYS A 79 14.26 -3.24 -5.58
C CYS A 79 14.32 -4.21 -4.40
N ASP A 80 13.45 -5.23 -4.37
CA ASP A 80 13.39 -6.26 -3.31
C ASP A 80 13.47 -5.66 -1.88
N GLU A 81 12.52 -4.77 -1.56
CA GLU A 81 12.42 -4.01 -0.32
C GLU A 81 13.57 -3.02 -0.02
N VAL A 82 14.50 -2.82 -0.96
CA VAL A 82 15.58 -1.83 -0.88
C VAL A 82 15.28 -0.63 -1.76
N ILE A 83 15.33 0.57 -1.17
CA ILE A 83 15.19 1.83 -1.89
C ILE A 83 16.54 2.20 -2.49
N VAL A 84 16.59 2.35 -3.81
CA VAL A 84 17.78 2.78 -4.56
C VAL A 84 17.47 4.00 -5.40
N LYS A 85 18.48 4.82 -5.68
CA LYS A 85 18.33 6.01 -6.54
C LYS A 85 17.95 5.58 -7.95
N ARG A 86 16.93 6.21 -8.53
CA ARG A 86 16.52 5.99 -9.91
C ARG A 86 17.66 6.44 -10.83
N ILE A 87 18.01 5.55 -11.75
CA ILE A 87 18.92 5.84 -12.86
C ILE A 87 18.16 5.43 -14.12
N GLU A 88 18.04 6.36 -15.07
CA GLU A 88 17.34 6.09 -16.34
C GLU A 88 18.01 4.93 -17.09
N GLY A 89 17.18 4.07 -17.69
CA GLY A 89 17.66 2.88 -18.42
C GLY A 89 18.11 1.71 -17.54
N LYS A 90 18.10 1.84 -16.21
CA LYS A 90 18.42 0.73 -15.29
C LYS A 90 17.18 0.12 -14.67
N ASN A 91 17.20 -1.20 -14.49
CA ASN A 91 16.13 -2.00 -13.91
C ASN A 91 16.59 -2.66 -12.61
N CYS A 92 15.65 -3.14 -11.79
CA CYS A 92 15.99 -3.90 -10.58
C CYS A 92 16.40 -5.35 -10.93
N CYS A 93 17.45 -5.84 -10.30
CA CYS A 93 17.80 -7.24 -10.18
C CYS A 93 18.06 -7.54 -8.70
N GLY A 94 17.16 -8.27 -8.04
CA GLY A 94 17.15 -8.36 -6.59
C GLY A 94 17.08 -6.98 -5.95
N LYS A 95 18.14 -6.64 -5.19
CA LYS A 95 18.26 -5.42 -4.40
C LYS A 95 19.03 -4.29 -5.09
N VAL A 96 19.52 -4.50 -6.31
CA VAL A 96 20.40 -3.55 -7.02
C VAL A 96 19.85 -3.18 -8.40
N LEU A 97 20.36 -2.08 -8.95
CA LEU A 97 20.09 -1.69 -10.33
C LEU A 97 21.10 -2.31 -11.27
N TYR A 98 20.61 -2.82 -12.40
CA TYR A 98 21.42 -3.34 -13.49
C TYR A 98 21.04 -2.68 -14.82
N GLU A 99 21.99 -2.65 -15.75
CA GLU A 99 21.80 -2.10 -17.09
C GLU A 99 21.61 -3.23 -18.11
N GLN A 100 20.41 -3.32 -18.70
CA GLN A 100 20.12 -4.39 -19.66
C GLN A 100 20.97 -4.33 -20.94
N ALA A 101 21.62 -3.20 -21.23
CA ALA A 101 22.53 -3.08 -22.39
C ALA A 101 23.82 -3.89 -22.20
N THR A 102 24.39 -3.90 -21.00
CA THR A 102 25.71 -4.46 -20.68
C THR A 102 25.63 -5.67 -19.74
N GLU A 103 24.52 -5.84 -19.03
CA GLU A 103 24.32 -6.82 -17.98
C GLU A 103 22.99 -7.56 -18.14
N ARG A 104 22.83 -8.66 -17.39
CA ARG A 104 21.59 -9.45 -17.28
C ARG A 104 21.33 -9.82 -15.82
N CYS A 105 20.07 -10.07 -15.49
CA CYS A 105 19.65 -10.50 -14.15
C CYS A 105 19.39 -12.01 -14.11
N CYS A 106 20.07 -12.73 -13.22
CA CYS A 106 19.89 -14.15 -12.97
C CYS A 106 19.63 -14.43 -11.50
N LYS A 107 18.38 -14.78 -11.13
CA LYS A 107 18.01 -15.12 -9.73
C LYS A 107 18.56 -14.09 -8.74
N ASP A 108 18.27 -12.80 -9.00
CA ASP A 108 18.72 -11.65 -8.19
C ASP A 108 20.23 -11.34 -8.23
N GLN A 109 20.98 -11.95 -9.16
CA GLN A 109 22.38 -11.64 -9.42
C GLN A 109 22.58 -10.95 -10.77
N VAL A 110 23.37 -9.88 -10.76
CA VAL A 110 23.75 -9.16 -11.98
C VAL A 110 24.97 -9.81 -12.60
N VAL A 111 24.86 -10.21 -13.87
CA VAL A 111 25.91 -10.87 -14.64
C VAL A 111 26.22 -10.05 -15.90
N ALA A 112 27.49 -9.83 -16.22
CA ALA A 112 27.89 -9.11 -17.43
C ALA A 112 27.58 -9.92 -18.70
N LYS A 113 27.16 -9.24 -19.76
CA LYS A 113 27.03 -9.82 -21.11
C LYS A 113 28.42 -9.86 -21.75
N THR A 114 29.00 -11.04 -21.91
CA THR A 114 30.28 -11.19 -22.60
C THR A 114 30.08 -11.10 -24.13
N ALA A 115 30.99 -10.41 -24.82
CA ALA A 115 30.92 -10.11 -26.26
C ALA A 115 31.18 -11.32 -27.20
N GLY A 116 31.11 -12.55 -26.68
CA GLY A 116 31.38 -13.74 -27.46
C GLY A 116 31.01 -15.01 -26.70
N ASN A 117 30.09 -15.77 -27.27
CA ASN A 117 29.60 -17.10 -26.90
C ASN A 117 28.75 -17.28 -25.63
N ALA A 118 27.49 -17.63 -25.91
CA ALA A 118 26.75 -18.77 -25.36
C ALA A 118 26.78 -18.97 -23.84
N SER A 119 25.96 -18.18 -23.14
CA SER A 119 25.05 -18.72 -22.13
C SER A 119 23.99 -17.67 -21.85
N ASP A 120 23.04 -17.59 -22.79
CA ASP A 120 21.75 -16.89 -22.62
C ASP A 120 20.89 -17.52 -21.50
N GLU A 121 21.39 -18.56 -20.83
CA GLU A 121 20.67 -19.31 -19.81
C GLU A 121 21.02 -18.80 -18.41
N CYS A 122 20.07 -18.06 -17.81
CA CYS A 122 19.85 -18.17 -16.37
C CYS A 122 18.93 -19.40 -16.17
#